data_AF-A0ABD1PYI2-F1
#
_entry.id   AF-A0ABD1PYI2-F1
#
_cell.length_a   1.000
_cell.length_b   1.000
_cell.length_c   1.000
_cell.angle_alpha   90.00
_cell.angle_beta   90.00
_cell.angle_gamma   90.00
#
_symmetry.space_group_name_H-M   'P 1'
#
loop_
_entity.id
_entity.type
_entity.pdbx_description
1 polymer ?
#
loop_
_entity_poly.entity_id
_entity_poly.type
_entity_poly.pdbx_seq_one_letter_code
_entity_poly.pdbx_strand_id
1 'polypeptide(L)'
;MIPVLDYLGKLGVRKSTFTEFLRRYPQVLHASVVVDLAPVVKYLQGMDIKPNDVLRVLEKYPEVLGFKLEGTMSTSVAYLIGIGVARREIGGVLTKYPEILGMRVGRVIKPFMEYLESLGIPRLAVARLIEKRPHILGFGLEEQVKPNLKSLLDYHVRQTSLAIVAQYPEIIGIDLETKLLNQQGSSILLLDWLQMNLGES
;
A
#
# COMPACT_ATOMS: atom_id res chain seq x y z
N MET A 1 -26.33 20.64 14.25
CA MET A 1 -25.99 19.41 13.50
C MET A 1 -24.67 19.66 12.79
N ILE A 2 -23.65 18.83 12.96
CA ILE A 2 -22.34 19.02 12.30
C ILE A 2 -22.49 18.51 10.86
N PRO A 3 -22.43 19.37 9.83
CA PRO A 3 -22.78 18.99 8.44
C PRO A 3 -21.95 17.83 7.89
N VAL A 4 -20.66 17.79 8.26
CA VAL A 4 -19.74 16.73 7.87
C VAL A 4 -20.16 15.37 8.44
N LEU A 5 -20.57 15.30 9.71
CA LEU A 5 -21.00 14.04 10.32
C LEU A 5 -22.33 13.55 9.73
N ASP A 6 -23.23 14.46 9.38
CA ASP A 6 -24.47 14.12 8.67
C ASP A 6 -24.15 13.57 7.27
N TYR A 7 -23.23 14.20 6.54
CA TYR A 7 -22.79 13.74 5.24
C TYR A 7 -22.11 12.36 5.30
N LEU A 8 -21.18 12.15 6.24
CA LEU A 8 -20.56 10.84 6.47
C LEU A 8 -21.61 9.77 6.84
N GLY A 9 -22.60 10.13 7.66
CA GLY A 9 -23.73 9.27 8.01
C GLY A 9 -24.59 8.90 6.80
N LYS A 10 -24.89 9.86 5.91
CA LYS A 10 -25.60 9.64 4.64
C LYS A 10 -24.84 8.76 3.67
N LEU A 11 -23.52 8.84 3.67
CA LEU A 11 -22.69 7.93 2.89
C LEU A 11 -22.73 6.50 3.43
N GLY A 12 -23.09 6.31 4.71
CA GLY A 12 -23.21 5.01 5.36
C GLY A 12 -22.14 4.72 6.42
N VAL A 13 -21.29 5.70 6.77
CA VAL A 13 -20.33 5.57 7.87
C VAL A 13 -21.10 5.38 9.17
N ARG A 14 -20.76 4.33 9.93
CA ARG A 14 -21.49 3.98 11.15
C ARG A 14 -21.22 5.01 12.25
N LYS A 15 -22.23 5.37 13.02
CA LYS A 15 -22.04 6.26 14.19
C LYS A 15 -21.01 5.71 15.19
N SER A 16 -20.87 4.38 15.28
CA SER A 16 -19.87 3.72 16.12
C SER A 16 -18.43 3.94 15.64
N THR A 17 -18.20 4.22 14.36
CA THR A 17 -16.85 4.47 13.80
C THR A 17 -16.47 5.95 13.83
N PHE A 18 -17.43 6.86 14.07
CA PHE A 18 -17.18 8.31 14.15
C PHE A 18 -16.17 8.69 15.22
N THR A 19 -16.18 8.05 16.39
CA THR A 19 -15.24 8.37 17.46
C THR A 19 -13.80 8.10 17.02
N GLU A 20 -13.55 6.96 16.38
CA GLU A 20 -12.21 6.63 15.88
C GLU A 20 -11.83 7.50 14.67
N PHE A 21 -12.76 7.74 13.76
CA PHE A 21 -12.57 8.65 12.63
C PHE A 21 -12.15 10.05 13.10
N LEU A 22 -12.87 10.62 14.07
CA LEU A 22 -12.58 11.94 14.64
C LEU A 22 -11.30 11.95 15.48
N ARG A 23 -10.94 10.84 16.12
CA ARG A 23 -9.67 10.72 16.83
C ARG A 23 -8.49 10.79 15.88
N ARG A 24 -8.59 10.13 14.72
CA ARG A 24 -7.53 10.10 13.69
C ARG A 24 -7.47 11.39 12.87
N TYR A 25 -8.62 11.99 12.57
CA TYR A 25 -8.72 13.15 11.69
C TYR A 25 -9.70 14.21 12.23
N PRO A 26 -9.39 14.82 13.39
CA PRO A 26 -10.28 15.79 14.06
C PRO A 26 -10.53 17.06 13.24
N GLN A 27 -9.60 17.42 12.35
CA GLN A 27 -9.73 18.57 11.47
C GLN A 27 -10.91 18.47 10.50
N VAL A 28 -11.46 17.27 10.28
CA VAL A 28 -12.67 17.06 9.45
C VAL A 28 -13.85 17.91 9.93
N LEU A 29 -13.89 18.27 11.22
CA LEU A 29 -14.95 19.08 11.79
C LEU A 29 -14.96 20.52 11.25
N HIS A 30 -13.84 20.98 10.69
CA HIS A 30 -13.71 22.30 10.06
C HIS A 30 -13.88 22.24 8.52
N ALA A 31 -14.01 21.04 7.96
CA ALA A 31 -14.12 20.84 6.52
C ALA A 31 -15.51 21.18 5.99
N SER A 32 -15.55 21.67 4.76
CA SER A 32 -16.77 21.85 3.98
C SER A 32 -17.14 20.56 3.26
N VAL A 33 -18.40 20.15 3.40
CA VAL A 33 -18.93 19.00 2.66
C VAL A 33 -18.80 19.21 1.15
N VAL A 34 -19.10 20.41 0.66
CA VAL A 34 -19.17 20.71 -0.78
C VAL A 34 -17.77 20.93 -1.36
N VAL A 35 -16.87 21.56 -0.61
CA VAL A 35 -15.54 21.95 -1.11
C VAL A 35 -14.50 20.87 -0.83
N ASP A 36 -14.58 20.17 0.29
CA ASP A 36 -13.53 19.23 0.72
C ASP A 36 -13.97 17.77 0.55
N LEU A 37 -15.10 17.36 1.14
CA LEU A 37 -15.46 15.94 1.20
C LEU A 37 -16.06 15.41 -0.11
N ALA A 38 -17.05 16.10 -0.67
CA ALA A 38 -17.76 15.63 -1.86
C ALA A 38 -16.84 15.48 -3.08
N PRO A 39 -15.86 16.37 -3.34
CA PRO A 39 -14.90 16.16 -4.42
C PRO A 39 -14.04 14.91 -4.23
N VAL A 40 -13.58 14.63 -2.99
CA VAL A 40 -12.81 13.40 -2.70
C VAL A 40 -13.64 12.16 -2.92
N VAL A 41 -14.89 12.14 -2.45
CA VAL A 41 -15.83 11.02 -2.68
C VAL A 41 -16.06 10.80 -4.18
N LYS A 42 -16.33 11.87 -4.94
CA LYS A 42 -16.52 11.79 -6.40
C LYS A 42 -15.26 11.31 -7.12
N TYR A 43 -14.09 11.77 -6.69
CA TYR A 43 -12.81 11.34 -7.24
C TYR A 43 -12.61 9.84 -7.05
N LEU A 44 -12.83 9.32 -5.83
CA LEU A 44 -12.72 7.90 -5.52
C LEU A 44 -13.72 7.07 -6.34
N GLN A 45 -14.97 7.53 -6.47
CA GLN A 45 -15.97 6.89 -7.34
C GLN A 45 -15.55 6.88 -8.81
N GLY A 46 -14.92 7.96 -9.29
CA GLY A 46 -14.38 8.06 -10.65
C GLY A 46 -13.18 7.14 -10.91
N MET A 47 -12.61 6.52 -9.88
CA MET A 47 -11.60 5.47 -9.97
C MET A 47 -12.21 4.05 -9.92
N ASP A 48 -13.51 3.91 -10.20
CA ASP A 48 -14.28 2.67 -10.14
C ASP A 48 -14.40 2.05 -8.72
N ILE A 49 -14.24 2.87 -7.67
CA ILE A 49 -14.50 2.43 -6.28
C ILE A 49 -16.01 2.49 -6.01
N LYS A 50 -16.59 1.34 -5.64
CA LYS A 50 -18.02 1.25 -5.32
C LYS A 50 -18.36 2.09 -4.10
N PRO A 51 -19.60 2.62 -3.97
CA PRO A 51 -19.99 3.46 -2.83
C PRO A 51 -19.68 2.84 -1.45
N ASN A 52 -19.95 1.54 -1.27
CA ASN A 52 -19.62 0.83 -0.02
C ASN A 52 -18.12 0.72 0.25
N ASP A 53 -17.29 0.68 -0.80
CA ASP A 53 -15.83 0.61 -0.68
C ASP A 53 -15.22 2.01 -0.48
N VAL A 54 -15.85 3.08 -0.97
CA VAL A 54 -15.46 4.45 -0.64
C VAL A 54 -15.54 4.67 0.87
N LEU A 55 -16.57 4.14 1.53
CA LEU A 55 -16.67 4.21 2.99
C LEU A 55 -15.50 3.53 3.67
N ARG A 56 -15.14 2.32 3.22
CA ARG A 56 -14.01 1.56 3.77
C ARG A 56 -12.69 2.32 3.60
N VAL A 57 -12.51 2.99 2.46
CA VAL A 57 -11.36 3.88 2.22
C VAL A 57 -11.32 5.02 3.22
N LEU A 58 -12.43 5.73 3.41
CA LEU A 58 -12.51 6.87 4.32
C LEU A 58 -12.33 6.43 5.79
N GLU A 59 -12.91 5.30 6.20
CA GLU A 59 -12.74 4.77 7.57
C GLU A 59 -11.30 4.30 7.81
N LYS A 60 -10.67 3.65 6.81
CA LYS A 60 -9.30 3.16 6.92
C LYS A 60 -8.27 4.29 6.90
N TYR A 61 -8.49 5.32 6.08
CA TYR A 61 -7.55 6.42 5.90
C TYR A 61 -8.26 7.78 5.77
N PRO A 62 -8.82 8.30 6.87
CA PRO A 62 -9.52 9.59 6.90
C PRO A 62 -8.68 10.76 6.37
N GLU A 63 -7.36 10.69 6.53
CA GLU A 63 -6.39 11.68 6.11
C GLU A 63 -6.43 11.94 4.60
N VAL A 64 -6.99 11.00 3.81
CA VAL A 64 -7.21 11.18 2.37
C VAL A 64 -8.02 12.43 2.03
N LEU A 65 -8.92 12.85 2.94
CA LEU A 65 -9.73 14.06 2.80
C LEU A 65 -8.90 15.35 2.81
N GLY A 66 -7.67 15.30 3.33
CA GLY A 66 -6.78 16.45 3.38
C GLY A 66 -5.87 16.59 2.16
N PHE A 67 -5.85 15.61 1.24
CA PHE A 67 -4.97 15.67 0.08
C PHE A 67 -5.60 16.43 -1.08
N LYS A 68 -4.75 17.11 -1.84
CA LYS A 68 -5.16 17.75 -3.09
C LYS A 68 -5.46 16.66 -4.13
N LEU A 69 -6.65 16.73 -4.71
CA LEU A 69 -7.06 15.89 -5.84
C LEU A 69 -6.07 16.05 -7.00
N GLU A 70 -5.88 17.30 -7.41
CA GLU A 70 -4.88 17.68 -8.41
C GLU A 70 -3.50 17.83 -7.74
N GLY A 71 -2.51 17.16 -8.33
CA GLY A 71 -1.18 17.09 -7.75
C GLY A 71 -1.04 15.81 -6.95
N THR A 72 -1.39 15.79 -5.67
CA THR A 72 -1.06 14.64 -4.79
C THR A 72 -1.73 13.35 -5.24
N MET A 73 -3.06 13.29 -5.20
CA MET A 73 -3.79 12.05 -5.49
C MET A 73 -3.68 11.66 -6.96
N SER A 74 -3.87 12.63 -7.88
CA SER A 74 -3.78 12.38 -9.32
C SER A 74 -2.39 11.94 -9.76
N THR A 75 -1.30 12.45 -9.16
CA THR A 75 0.06 11.99 -9.49
C THR A 75 0.29 10.56 -9.04
N SER A 76 -0.19 10.16 -7.87
CA SER A 76 -0.10 8.75 -7.43
C SER A 76 -0.85 7.82 -8.39
N VAL A 77 -2.09 8.16 -8.77
CA VAL A 77 -2.86 7.36 -9.73
C VAL A 77 -2.21 7.33 -11.11
N ALA A 78 -1.79 8.48 -11.64
CA ALA A 78 -1.13 8.56 -12.95
C ALA A 78 0.17 7.75 -12.97
N TYR A 79 0.93 7.76 -11.89
CA TYR A 79 2.15 6.97 -11.79
C TYR A 79 1.86 5.47 -11.80
N LEU A 80 0.87 4.99 -11.03
CA LEU A 80 0.47 3.58 -11.03
C LEU A 80 0.08 3.10 -12.42
N ILE A 81 -0.73 3.88 -13.14
CA ILE A 81 -1.09 3.58 -14.53
C ILE A 81 0.17 3.58 -15.41
N GLY A 82 1.05 4.57 -15.25
CA GLY A 82 2.28 4.72 -16.03
C GLY A 82 3.33 3.63 -15.80
N ILE A 83 3.32 2.94 -14.65
CA ILE A 83 4.19 1.77 -14.41
C ILE A 83 3.57 0.46 -14.90
N GLY A 84 2.30 0.47 -15.32
CA GLY A 84 1.62 -0.69 -15.89
C GLY A 84 0.53 -1.33 -15.03
N VAL A 85 0.09 -0.68 -13.95
CA VAL A 85 -1.13 -1.10 -13.23
C VAL A 85 -2.34 -0.83 -14.14
N ALA A 86 -3.17 -1.85 -14.35
CA ALA A 86 -4.31 -1.71 -15.24
C ALA A 86 -5.33 -0.71 -14.67
N ARG A 87 -5.85 0.20 -15.51
CA ARG A 87 -6.78 1.26 -15.08
C ARG A 87 -8.00 0.72 -14.30
N ARG A 88 -8.56 -0.41 -14.74
CA ARG A 88 -9.68 -1.10 -14.08
C ARG A 88 -9.35 -1.65 -12.68
N GLU A 89 -8.07 -1.86 -12.38
CA GLU A 89 -7.61 -2.39 -11.09
C GLU A 89 -7.31 -1.27 -10.08
N ILE A 90 -7.22 0.00 -10.53
CA ILE A 90 -6.91 1.15 -9.68
C ILE A 90 -7.89 1.23 -8.51
N GLY A 91 -9.20 1.13 -8.75
CA GLY A 91 -10.19 1.15 -7.68
C GLY A 91 -9.95 0.05 -6.65
N GLY A 92 -9.59 -1.16 -7.08
CA GLY A 92 -9.24 -2.27 -6.20
C GLY A 92 -7.97 -2.01 -5.38
N VAL A 93 -6.94 -1.44 -6.00
CA VAL A 93 -5.69 -1.05 -5.32
C VAL A 93 -5.96 0.00 -4.24
N LEU A 94 -6.67 1.07 -4.59
CA LEU A 94 -6.99 2.17 -3.68
C LEU A 94 -7.91 1.73 -2.53
N THR A 95 -8.81 0.78 -2.79
CA THR A 95 -9.66 0.19 -1.74
C THR A 95 -8.84 -0.62 -0.74
N LYS A 96 -7.87 -1.41 -1.23
CA LYS A 96 -7.00 -2.23 -0.37
C LYS A 96 -6.02 -1.40 0.44
N TYR A 97 -5.45 -0.35 -0.15
CA TYR A 97 -4.39 0.45 0.47
C TYR A 97 -4.48 1.92 0.05
N PRO A 98 -5.45 2.67 0.63
CA PRO A 98 -5.70 4.07 0.29
C PRO A 98 -4.54 5.02 0.64
N GLU A 99 -3.64 4.62 1.53
CA GLU A 99 -2.45 5.36 1.94
C GLU A 99 -1.58 5.78 0.76
N ILE A 100 -1.62 5.00 -0.34
CA ILE A 100 -0.91 5.28 -1.59
C ILE A 100 -1.27 6.65 -2.20
N LEU A 101 -2.47 7.16 -1.93
CA LEU A 101 -2.93 8.47 -2.40
C LEU A 101 -2.25 9.63 -1.68
N GLY A 102 -1.71 9.39 -0.48
CA GLY A 102 -0.92 10.36 0.28
C GLY A 102 0.60 10.22 0.07
N MET A 103 1.06 9.12 -0.55
CA MET A 103 2.48 8.86 -0.75
C MET A 103 3.08 9.81 -1.79
N ARG A 104 4.30 10.30 -1.51
CA ARG A 104 5.07 11.05 -2.50
C ARG A 104 5.70 10.08 -3.50
N VAL A 105 5.18 10.05 -4.73
CA VAL A 105 5.68 9.20 -5.81
C VAL A 105 7.21 9.22 -5.92
N GLY A 106 7.81 10.41 -5.99
CA GLY A 106 9.26 10.55 -6.16
C GLY A 106 10.12 10.17 -4.95
N ARG A 107 9.53 9.94 -3.77
CA ARG A 107 10.27 9.58 -2.55
C ARG A 107 9.98 8.17 -2.05
N VAL A 108 8.83 7.60 -2.42
CA VAL A 108 8.38 6.31 -1.90
C VAL A 108 8.22 5.33 -3.06
N ILE A 109 7.24 5.56 -3.93
CA ILE A 109 6.84 4.57 -4.95
C ILE A 109 7.94 4.38 -6.00
N LYS A 110 8.51 5.47 -6.53
CA LYS A 110 9.53 5.41 -7.57
C LYS A 110 10.85 4.76 -7.08
N PRO A 111 11.44 5.16 -5.94
CA PRO A 111 12.61 4.47 -5.41
C PRO A 111 12.37 2.99 -5.13
N PHE A 112 11.18 2.62 -4.64
CA PHE A 112 10.82 1.22 -4.42
C PHE A 112 10.80 0.41 -5.72
N MET A 113 10.21 0.97 -6.78
CA MET A 113 10.22 0.37 -8.12
C MET A 113 11.66 0.20 -8.63
N GLU A 114 12.45 1.26 -8.62
CA GLU A 114 13.83 1.26 -9.12
C GLU A 114 14.72 0.26 -8.37
N TYR A 115 14.52 0.12 -7.05
CA TYR A 115 15.26 -0.85 -6.27
C TYR A 115 14.94 -2.29 -6.69
N LEU A 116 13.67 -2.66 -6.79
CA LEU A 116 13.29 -4.01 -7.22
C LEU A 116 13.71 -4.30 -8.68
N GLU A 117 13.65 -3.29 -9.55
CA GLU A 117 14.18 -3.37 -10.92
C GLU A 117 15.70 -3.62 -10.92
N SER A 118 16.47 -2.98 -10.03
CA SER A 118 17.91 -3.20 -9.91
C SER A 118 18.30 -4.60 -9.40
N LEU A 119 17.36 -5.32 -8.79
CA LEU A 119 17.51 -6.74 -8.42
C LEU A 119 17.16 -7.69 -9.57
N GLY A 120 16.86 -7.16 -10.77
CA GLY A 120 16.51 -7.94 -11.95
C GLY A 120 15.03 -8.32 -12.04
N ILE A 121 14.17 -7.76 -11.18
CA ILE A 121 12.72 -7.99 -11.28
C ILE A 121 12.16 -7.08 -12.38
N PRO A 122 11.51 -7.63 -13.42
CA PRO A 122 10.98 -6.79 -14.50
C PRO A 122 9.98 -5.76 -13.96
N ARG A 123 10.05 -4.51 -14.45
CA ARG A 123 9.16 -3.42 -14.05
C ARG A 123 7.68 -3.81 -14.02
N LEU A 124 7.21 -4.53 -15.04
CA LEU A 124 5.82 -4.99 -15.11
C LEU A 124 5.48 -6.02 -14.02
N ALA A 125 6.44 -6.86 -13.61
CA ALA A 125 6.26 -7.77 -12.50
C ALA A 125 6.15 -7.01 -11.17
N VAL A 126 6.94 -5.94 -10.99
CA VAL A 126 6.81 -5.05 -9.81
C VAL A 126 5.46 -4.31 -9.82
N ALA A 127 5.01 -3.81 -10.97
CA ALA A 127 3.70 -3.18 -11.09
C ALA A 127 2.55 -4.15 -10.75
N ARG A 128 2.62 -5.39 -11.23
CA ARG A 128 1.66 -6.46 -10.87
C ARG A 128 1.71 -6.80 -9.39
N LEU A 129 2.90 -6.81 -8.81
CA LEU A 129 3.09 -7.00 -7.38
C LEU A 129 2.37 -5.89 -6.57
N ILE A 130 2.55 -4.61 -6.93
CA ILE A 130 1.83 -3.49 -6.31
C ILE A 130 0.32 -3.60 -6.54
N GLU A 131 -0.12 -3.99 -7.74
CA GLU A 131 -1.54 -4.18 -8.06
C GLU A 131 -2.20 -5.22 -7.13
N LYS A 132 -1.52 -6.36 -6.90
CA LYS A 132 -2.05 -7.44 -6.06
C LYS A 132 -1.90 -7.15 -4.57
N ARG A 133 -0.75 -6.60 -4.17
CA ARG A 133 -0.34 -6.37 -2.76
C ARG A 133 0.17 -4.94 -2.54
N PRO A 134 -0.70 -3.93 -2.59
CA PRO A 134 -0.25 -2.53 -2.52
C PRO A 134 0.33 -2.12 -1.15
N HIS A 135 0.03 -2.87 -0.09
CA HIS A 135 0.57 -2.63 1.26
C HIS A 135 2.09 -2.76 1.35
N ILE A 136 2.75 -3.40 0.38
CA ILE A 136 4.22 -3.52 0.35
C ILE A 136 4.91 -2.15 0.30
N LEU A 137 4.24 -1.14 -0.26
CA LEU A 137 4.75 0.24 -0.32
C LEU A 137 4.76 0.91 1.05
N GLY A 138 4.10 0.31 2.04
CA GLY A 138 4.16 0.73 3.44
C GLY A 138 5.41 0.28 4.18
N PHE A 139 6.17 -0.69 3.63
CA PHE A 139 7.45 -1.09 4.21
C PHE A 139 8.53 -0.06 3.87
N GLY A 140 9.30 0.36 4.88
CA GLY A 140 10.39 1.32 4.71
C GLY A 140 11.48 0.77 3.78
N LEU A 141 11.72 1.42 2.64
CA LEU A 141 12.66 0.92 1.64
C LEU A 141 14.09 0.78 2.19
N GLU A 142 14.56 1.78 2.95
CA GLU A 142 15.91 1.81 3.50
C GLU A 142 16.00 1.07 4.83
N GLU A 143 14.96 1.16 5.65
CA GLU A 143 14.97 0.67 7.03
C GLU A 143 14.59 -0.81 7.13
N GLN A 144 13.85 -1.34 6.15
CA GLN A 144 13.29 -2.68 6.21
C GLN A 144 13.56 -3.49 4.95
N VAL A 145 13.19 -2.98 3.77
CA VAL A 145 13.26 -3.76 2.53
C VAL A 145 14.70 -4.10 2.15
N LYS A 146 15.57 -3.09 2.06
CA LYS A 146 16.97 -3.29 1.70
C LYS A 146 17.74 -4.18 2.69
N PRO A 147 17.66 -3.96 4.01
CA PRO A 147 18.28 -4.84 4.99
C PRO A 147 17.83 -6.30 4.84
N ASN A 148 16.52 -6.53 4.74
CA ASN A 148 15.98 -7.88 4.60
C ASN A 148 16.49 -8.60 3.35
N LEU A 149 16.51 -7.92 2.19
CA LEU A 149 17.02 -8.52 0.97
C LEU A 149 18.55 -8.68 0.99
N LYS A 150 19.27 -7.78 1.67
CA LYS A 150 20.70 -7.94 1.91
C LYS A 150 20.98 -9.18 2.76
N SER A 151 20.23 -9.41 3.83
CA SER A 151 20.35 -10.63 4.64
C SER A 151 20.16 -11.89 3.78
N LEU A 152 19.20 -11.91 2.86
CA LEU A 152 19.06 -13.07 1.95
C LEU A 152 20.33 -13.31 1.11
N LEU A 153 20.93 -12.25 0.57
CA LEU A 153 22.17 -12.35 -0.20
C LEU A 153 23.34 -12.85 0.66
N ASP A 154 23.45 -12.35 1.89
CA ASP A 154 24.49 -12.76 2.86
C ASP A 154 24.34 -14.25 3.24
N TYR A 155 23.11 -14.78 3.21
CA TYR A 155 22.82 -16.22 3.38
C TYR A 155 22.89 -17.02 2.06
N HIS A 156 23.68 -16.55 1.09
CA HIS A 156 23.98 -17.22 -0.19
C HIS A 156 22.75 -17.42 -1.11
N VAL A 157 21.64 -16.72 -0.88
CA VAL A 157 20.56 -16.66 -1.86
C VAL A 157 21.06 -15.88 -3.06
N ARG A 158 21.04 -16.49 -4.25
CA ARG A 158 21.45 -15.81 -5.48
C ARG A 158 20.55 -14.62 -5.74
N GLN A 159 21.11 -13.53 -6.27
CA GLN A 159 20.34 -12.34 -6.65
C GLN A 159 19.20 -12.69 -7.62
N THR A 160 19.40 -13.64 -8.54
CA THR A 160 18.36 -14.14 -9.45
C THR A 160 17.18 -14.80 -8.73
N SER A 161 17.41 -15.35 -7.53
CA SER A 161 16.37 -15.94 -6.69
C SER A 161 15.59 -14.89 -5.88
N LEU A 162 16.08 -13.64 -5.77
CA LEU A 162 15.34 -12.57 -5.07
C LEU A 162 14.04 -12.19 -5.78
N ALA A 163 13.86 -12.59 -7.05
CA ALA A 163 12.57 -12.50 -7.73
C ALA A 163 11.44 -13.26 -6.99
N ILE A 164 11.77 -14.19 -6.09
CA ILE A 164 10.80 -14.86 -5.22
C ILE A 164 10.03 -13.87 -4.33
N VAL A 165 10.59 -12.69 -4.06
CA VAL A 165 9.92 -11.60 -3.35
C VAL A 165 8.66 -11.13 -4.08
N ALA A 166 8.62 -11.23 -5.40
CA ALA A 166 7.40 -10.94 -6.16
C ALA A 166 6.31 -12.01 -5.95
N GLN A 167 6.69 -13.23 -5.57
CA GLN A 167 5.78 -14.32 -5.23
C GLN A 167 5.35 -14.25 -3.76
N TYR A 168 6.29 -13.90 -2.87
CA TYR A 168 6.07 -13.81 -1.44
C TYR A 168 6.52 -12.46 -0.88
N PRO A 169 5.71 -11.40 -1.07
CA PRO A 169 6.12 -10.05 -0.72
C PRO A 169 6.17 -9.82 0.79
N GLU A 170 5.54 -10.71 1.56
CA GLU A 170 5.53 -10.65 3.02
C GLU A 170 6.91 -10.94 3.62
N ILE A 171 7.81 -11.59 2.88
CA ILE A 171 9.23 -11.75 3.22
C ILE A 171 9.88 -10.38 3.49
N ILE A 172 9.49 -9.35 2.74
CA ILE A 172 10.00 -7.98 2.93
C ILE A 172 9.56 -7.40 4.27
N GLY A 173 8.39 -7.79 4.77
CA GLY A 173 7.82 -7.27 6.01
C GLY A 173 8.32 -7.94 7.29
N ILE A 174 9.03 -9.07 7.17
CA ILE A 174 9.52 -9.85 8.29
C ILE A 174 10.91 -9.36 8.70
N ASP A 175 11.22 -9.28 9.99
CA ASP A 175 12.62 -9.14 10.44
C ASP A 175 13.37 -10.45 10.15
N LEU A 176 13.97 -10.52 8.96
CA LEU A 176 14.67 -11.72 8.50
C LEU A 176 15.99 -11.89 9.24
N GLU A 177 16.66 -10.80 9.61
CA GLU A 177 17.92 -10.87 10.35
C GLU A 177 17.74 -11.63 11.66
N THR A 178 16.78 -11.21 12.48
CA THR A 178 16.49 -11.88 13.76
C THR A 178 16.03 -13.34 13.56
N LYS A 179 15.23 -13.63 12.52
CA LYS A 179 14.76 -15.00 12.25
C LYS A 179 15.87 -15.92 11.75
N LEU A 180 16.75 -15.44 10.88
CA LEU A 180 17.86 -16.19 10.33
C LEU A 180 18.94 -16.44 11.39
N LEU A 181 19.23 -15.44 12.24
CA LEU A 181 20.13 -15.58 13.39
C LEU A 181 19.65 -16.65 14.37
N ASN A 182 18.34 -16.73 14.64
CA ASN A 182 17.75 -17.76 15.50
C ASN A 182 17.74 -19.17 14.88
N GLN A 183 17.99 -19.30 13.58
CA GLN A 183 18.02 -20.58 12.84
C GLN A 183 19.44 -21.07 12.49
N GLN A 184 20.50 -20.42 12.98
CA GLN A 184 21.91 -20.74 12.65
C GLN A 184 22.40 -22.14 13.04
N GLY A 185 21.53 -23.05 13.46
CA GLY A 185 21.85 -24.47 13.61
C GLY A 185 21.79 -25.31 12.33
N SER A 186 21.26 -24.80 11.19
CA SER A 186 21.12 -25.63 9.97
C SER A 186 21.02 -24.80 8.68
N SER A 187 22.16 -24.66 7.98
CA SER A 187 22.29 -23.92 6.69
C SER A 187 21.43 -24.44 5.52
N ILE A 188 20.72 -25.56 5.69
CA ILE A 188 19.90 -26.18 4.62
C ILE A 188 18.46 -25.64 4.60
N LEU A 189 17.99 -24.93 5.63
CA LEU A 189 16.55 -24.76 5.86
C LEU A 189 15.90 -23.54 5.21
N LEU A 190 16.60 -22.55 4.66
CA LEU A 190 15.91 -21.31 4.25
C LEU A 190 15.02 -21.51 3.01
N LEU A 191 15.52 -22.20 1.99
CA LEU A 191 14.72 -22.49 0.78
C LEU A 191 13.57 -23.46 1.10
N ASP A 192 13.83 -24.47 1.94
CA ASP A 192 12.81 -25.41 2.41
C ASP A 192 11.78 -24.70 3.30
N TRP A 193 12.19 -23.78 4.17
CA TRP A 193 11.30 -22.97 5.01
C TRP A 193 10.45 -22.01 4.18
N LEU A 194 11.04 -21.37 3.15
CA LEU A 194 10.31 -20.52 2.21
C LEU A 194 9.29 -21.35 1.40
N GLN A 195 9.63 -22.56 0.99
CA GLN A 195 8.69 -23.46 0.31
C GLN A 195 7.61 -24.02 1.25
N MET A 196 7.96 -24.41 2.47
CA MET A 196 7.05 -25.01 3.45
C MET A 196 6.09 -23.99 4.10
N ASN A 197 6.52 -22.75 4.31
CA ASN A 197 5.72 -21.75 5.04
C ASN A 197 5.09 -20.69 4.15
N LEU A 198 5.52 -20.56 2.90
CA LEU A 198 4.94 -19.59 1.97
C LEU A 198 4.29 -20.26 0.74
N GLY A 199 4.52 -21.56 0.51
CA GLY A 199 4.05 -22.31 -0.67
C GLY A 199 2.59 -22.78 -0.67
N GLU A 200 1.75 -22.38 0.27
CA GLU A 200 0.31 -22.72 0.25
C GLU A 200 -0.57 -21.45 0.27
N SER A 201 -0.91 -20.96 -0.92
CA SER A 201 -2.17 -20.24 -1.21
C SER A 201 -2.31 -19.92 -2.70
#